data_AF-A0A8B9C1F3-F1
#
_entry.id   AF-A0A8B9C1F3-F1
#
_cell.length_a   1.000
_cell.length_b   1.000
_cell.length_c   1.000
_cell.angle_alpha   90.00
_cell.angle_beta   90.00
_cell.angle_gamma   90.00
#
_symmetry.space_group_name_H-M   'P 1'
#
loop_
_entity.id
_entity.type
_entity.pdbx_description
1 polymer ?
#
loop_
_entity_poly.entity_id
_entity_poly.type
_entity_poly.pdbx_seq_one_letter_code
_entity_poly.pdbx_strand_id
1 'polypeptide(L)'
;MADAVRAGPRLRRAVEGEELAGLPAALRDELRDAVGSEGALVPFSLLRRLHGGLREAGSPLFLYQLLEGSEIAVPEVPVQPRNPELVARLERIKARLANEEYRRMTRNVTGQDMNRGGTLADFGRQIRSVKAVVITVFNFIVTVVAAFACTYLGSRYVFVETAARVLSAVIVASVVGLAELYVMAHLGVGVWWTSLPAP
;
A
#
# COMPACT_ATOMS: atom_id res chain seq x y z
N MET A 1 9.97 -19.83 -8.23
CA MET A 1 10.50 -20.26 -9.54
C MET A 1 10.09 -21.70 -9.72
N ALA A 2 9.68 -22.12 -10.93
CA ALA A 2 9.40 -23.53 -11.19
C ALA A 2 10.70 -24.35 -11.08
N ASP A 3 10.65 -25.44 -10.34
CA ASP A 3 11.79 -26.32 -10.00
C ASP A 3 11.72 -27.68 -10.73
N ALA A 4 10.58 -27.98 -11.33
CA ALA A 4 10.36 -29.18 -12.13
C ALA A 4 9.51 -28.94 -13.38
N VAL A 5 9.61 -29.87 -14.33
CA VAL A 5 8.85 -29.91 -15.58
C VAL A 5 8.11 -31.24 -15.66
N ARG A 6 6.84 -31.21 -16.06
CA ARG A 6 6.07 -32.42 -16.36
C ARG A 6 6.63 -33.06 -17.63
N ALA A 7 7.04 -34.33 -17.54
CA ALA A 7 7.63 -35.07 -18.66
C ALA A 7 6.64 -35.21 -19.83
N GLY A 8 6.97 -34.56 -20.95
CA GLY A 8 6.20 -34.69 -22.20
C GLY A 8 6.34 -36.07 -22.87
N PRO A 9 5.48 -36.36 -23.88
CA PRO A 9 5.46 -37.64 -24.57
C PRO A 9 6.75 -37.91 -25.37
N ARG A 10 7.46 -36.87 -25.82
CA ARG A 10 8.75 -37.00 -26.53
C ARG A 10 9.85 -37.49 -25.60
N LEU A 11 9.99 -36.89 -24.41
CA LEU A 11 10.97 -37.28 -23.40
C LEU A 11 10.78 -38.75 -22.98
N ARG A 12 9.53 -39.20 -22.81
CA ARG A 12 9.20 -40.59 -22.49
C ARG A 12 9.70 -41.57 -23.56
N ARG A 13 9.39 -41.30 -24.82
CA ARG A 13 9.84 -42.14 -25.93
C ARG A 13 11.36 -42.20 -26.05
N ALA A 14 12.05 -41.08 -25.82
CA ALA A 14 13.51 -41.05 -25.86
C ALA A 14 14.15 -41.87 -24.73
N VAL A 15 13.51 -41.92 -23.55
CA VAL A 15 13.96 -42.73 -22.40
C VAL A 15 13.66 -44.22 -22.57
N GLU A 16 12.55 -44.56 -23.22
CA GLU A 16 12.19 -45.93 -23.56
C GLU A 16 12.93 -46.48 -24.78
N GLY A 17 13.36 -45.60 -25.69
CA GLY A 17 14.11 -45.94 -26.90
C GLY A 17 15.63 -46.02 -26.69
N GLU A 18 16.32 -46.35 -27.79
CA GLU A 18 17.79 -46.43 -27.88
C GLU A 18 18.44 -45.04 -28.12
N GLU A 19 17.64 -43.99 -28.27
CA GLU A 19 18.11 -42.62 -28.61
C GLU A 19 19.08 -42.03 -27.57
N LEU A 20 18.98 -42.51 -26.32
CA LEU A 20 19.83 -42.11 -25.21
C LEU A 20 20.96 -43.12 -24.91
N ALA A 21 21.18 -44.15 -25.74
CA ALA A 21 22.13 -45.23 -25.47
C ALA A 21 23.59 -44.76 -25.27
N GLY A 22 23.97 -43.61 -25.83
CA GLY A 22 25.27 -42.98 -25.64
C GLY A 22 25.50 -42.31 -24.28
N LEU A 23 24.48 -42.25 -23.42
CA LEU A 23 24.58 -41.65 -22.08
C LEU A 23 25.04 -42.66 -21.01
N PRO A 24 25.67 -42.16 -19.92
CA PRO A 24 26.02 -42.99 -18.77
C PRO A 24 24.81 -43.77 -18.24
N ALA A 25 25.00 -45.07 -17.95
CA ALA A 25 23.92 -45.95 -17.47
C ALA A 25 23.19 -45.37 -16.25
N ALA A 26 23.95 -44.84 -15.27
CA ALA A 26 23.39 -44.21 -14.08
C ALA A 26 22.43 -43.04 -14.39
N LEU A 27 22.72 -42.23 -15.42
CA LEU A 27 21.84 -41.10 -15.80
C LEU A 27 20.57 -41.58 -16.50
N ARG A 28 20.65 -42.68 -17.25
CA ARG A 28 19.49 -43.30 -17.91
C ARG A 28 18.55 -43.94 -16.91
N ASP A 29 19.09 -44.59 -15.88
CA ASP A 29 18.29 -45.20 -14.81
C ASP A 29 17.57 -44.12 -13.99
N GLU A 30 18.27 -43.05 -13.61
CA GLU A 30 17.66 -41.89 -12.95
C GLU A 30 16.55 -41.22 -13.80
N LEU A 31 16.74 -41.12 -15.12
CA LEU A 31 15.73 -40.60 -16.04
C LEU A 31 14.52 -41.52 -16.16
N ARG A 32 14.74 -42.84 -16.20
CA ARG A 32 13.68 -43.85 -16.28
C ARG A 32 12.80 -43.82 -15.03
N ASP A 33 13.44 -43.74 -13.86
CA ASP A 33 12.74 -43.64 -12.58
C ASP A 33 11.95 -42.32 -12.48
N ALA A 34 12.53 -41.20 -12.94
CA ALA A 34 11.88 -39.89 -12.90
C ALA A 34 10.73 -39.73 -13.92
N VAL A 35 10.66 -40.56 -14.95
CA VAL A 35 9.68 -40.45 -16.05
C VAL A 35 8.60 -41.55 -15.99
N GLY A 36 8.82 -42.60 -15.19
CA GLY A 36 8.01 -43.83 -15.18
C GLY A 36 6.53 -43.69 -14.84
N SER A 37 6.08 -42.58 -14.24
CA SER A 37 4.67 -42.35 -13.93
C SER A 37 4.00 -41.33 -14.86
N GLU A 38 2.73 -41.52 -15.21
CA GLU A 38 1.95 -40.50 -15.94
C GLU A 38 1.91 -39.18 -15.16
N GLY A 39 2.34 -38.09 -15.82
CA GLY A 39 2.45 -36.78 -15.18
C GLY A 39 3.67 -36.58 -14.26
N ALA A 40 4.68 -37.45 -14.32
CA ALA A 40 5.88 -37.32 -13.50
C ALA A 40 6.59 -35.96 -13.68
N LEU A 41 7.07 -35.43 -12.55
CA LEU A 41 7.81 -34.17 -12.47
C LEU A 41 9.31 -34.46 -12.56
N VAL A 42 9.94 -34.00 -13.63
CA VAL A 42 11.38 -34.10 -13.84
C VAL A 42 12.04 -32.82 -13.31
N PRO A 43 12.96 -32.90 -12.33
CA PRO A 43 13.67 -31.75 -11.81
C PRO A 43 14.53 -31.07 -12.89
N PHE A 44 14.62 -29.73 -12.87
CA PHE A 44 15.48 -28.99 -13.80
C PHE A 44 16.98 -29.34 -13.66
N SER A 45 17.43 -29.77 -12.47
CA SER A 45 18.79 -30.26 -12.24
C SER A 45 19.11 -31.51 -13.08
N LEU A 46 18.13 -32.39 -13.24
CA LEU A 46 18.24 -33.64 -13.99
C LEU A 46 18.27 -33.35 -15.50
N LEU A 47 17.43 -32.42 -15.98
CA LEU A 47 17.48 -31.91 -17.37
C LEU A 47 18.82 -31.24 -17.71
N ARG A 48 19.43 -30.53 -16.76
CA ARG A 48 20.75 -29.91 -16.93
C ARG A 48 21.86 -30.96 -17.09
N ARG A 49 21.79 -32.06 -16.34
CA ARG A 49 22.71 -33.21 -16.48
C ARG A 49 22.51 -33.94 -17.80
N LEU A 50 21.26 -34.15 -18.23
CA LEU A 50 20.92 -34.68 -19.54
C LEU A 50 21.53 -33.84 -20.68
N HIS A 51 21.38 -32.51 -20.60
CA HIS A 51 21.97 -31.59 -21.59
C HIS A 51 23.50 -31.68 -21.66
N GLY A 52 24.17 -31.79 -20.50
CA GLY A 52 25.61 -32.00 -20.43
C GLY A 52 26.03 -33.32 -21.10
N GLY A 53 25.38 -34.42 -20.72
CA GLY A 53 25.68 -35.74 -21.28
C GLY A 53 25.44 -35.84 -22.79
N LEU A 54 24.39 -35.19 -23.31
CA LEU A 54 24.12 -35.16 -24.76
C LEU A 54 25.20 -34.41 -25.54
N ARG A 55 25.75 -33.33 -24.97
CA ARG A 55 26.86 -32.58 -25.57
C ARG A 55 28.17 -33.35 -25.55
N GLU A 56 28.47 -34.03 -24.45
CA GLU A 56 29.67 -34.85 -24.32
C GLU A 56 29.64 -36.08 -25.23
N ALA A 57 28.47 -36.70 -25.40
CA ALA A 57 28.26 -37.82 -26.32
C ALA A 57 28.21 -37.42 -27.80
N GLY A 58 28.24 -36.12 -28.12
CA GLY A 58 28.15 -35.63 -29.51
C GLY A 58 26.85 -35.99 -30.22
N SER A 59 25.75 -36.17 -29.46
CA SER A 59 24.47 -36.59 -30.02
C SER A 59 23.84 -35.49 -30.89
N PRO A 60 23.19 -35.82 -32.02
CA PRO A 60 22.45 -34.85 -32.83
C PRO A 60 21.15 -34.36 -32.16
N LEU A 61 20.76 -34.95 -31.02
CA LEU A 61 19.53 -34.63 -30.31
C LEU A 61 19.71 -33.39 -29.43
N PHE A 62 18.84 -32.41 -29.64
CA PHE A 62 18.80 -31.20 -28.84
C PHE A 62 17.77 -31.29 -27.72
N LEU A 63 18.09 -30.73 -26.55
CA LEU A 63 17.22 -30.76 -25.37
C LEU A 63 15.80 -30.21 -25.64
N TYR A 64 15.68 -29.15 -26.45
CA TYR A 64 14.37 -28.56 -26.75
C TYR A 64 13.45 -29.50 -27.55
N GLN A 65 14.02 -30.43 -28.33
CA GLN A 65 13.24 -31.44 -29.07
C GLN A 65 12.72 -32.52 -28.12
N LEU A 66 13.51 -32.88 -27.11
CA LEU A 66 13.10 -33.82 -26.06
C LEU A 66 12.03 -33.21 -25.15
N LEU A 67 12.10 -31.91 -24.91
CA LEU A 67 11.15 -31.16 -24.09
C LEU A 67 9.89 -30.72 -24.86
N GLU A 68 9.77 -31.04 -26.15
CA GLU A 68 8.59 -30.74 -26.94
C GLU A 68 7.34 -31.44 -26.33
N GLY A 69 6.34 -30.64 -25.96
CA GLY A 69 5.14 -31.11 -25.26
C GLY A 69 5.31 -31.34 -23.76
N SER A 70 6.38 -30.82 -23.15
CA SER A 70 6.56 -30.80 -21.69
C SER A 70 5.97 -29.51 -21.10
N GLU A 71 5.27 -29.62 -19.97
CA GLU A 71 4.63 -28.48 -19.30
C GLU A 71 5.40 -28.09 -18.04
N ILE A 72 5.59 -26.80 -17.81
CA ILE A 72 6.25 -26.30 -16.60
C ILE A 72 5.29 -26.49 -15.42
N ALA A 73 5.71 -27.26 -14.41
CA ALA A 73 4.93 -27.40 -13.19
C ALA A 73 5.09 -26.12 -12.35
N VAL A 74 4.09 -25.25 -12.41
CA VAL A 74 4.03 -24.08 -11.54
C VAL A 74 3.53 -24.57 -10.18
N PRO A 75 4.29 -24.38 -9.07
CA PRO A 75 3.80 -24.75 -7.75
C PRO A 75 2.52 -23.96 -7.46
N GLU A 76 1.42 -24.67 -7.25
CA GLU A 76 0.16 -24.06 -6.83
C GLU A 76 0.37 -23.37 -5.48
N VAL A 77 0.21 -22.05 -5.48
CA VAL A 77 0.26 -21.26 -4.25
C VAL A 77 -0.89 -21.72 -3.37
N PRO A 78 -0.64 -22.27 -2.17
CA PRO A 78 -1.70 -22.74 -1.29
C PRO A 78 -2.62 -21.56 -0.97
N VAL A 79 -3.86 -21.65 -1.44
CA VAL A 79 -4.88 -20.65 -1.14
C VAL A 79 -5.17 -20.74 0.35
N GLN A 80 -4.79 -19.72 1.10
CA GLN A 80 -5.04 -19.68 2.54
C GLN A 80 -6.56 -19.80 2.81
N PRO A 81 -6.97 -20.62 3.78
CA PRO A 81 -8.38 -20.80 4.12
C PRO A 81 -8.99 -19.46 4.55
N ARG A 82 -10.11 -19.08 3.92
CA ARG A 82 -10.76 -17.79 4.16
C ARG A 82 -11.33 -17.71 5.57
N ASN A 83 -10.86 -16.74 6.35
CA ASN A 83 -11.43 -16.42 7.65
C ASN A 83 -12.88 -15.90 7.47
N PRO A 84 -13.89 -16.48 8.14
CA PRO A 84 -15.30 -16.10 8.00
C PRO A 84 -15.58 -14.62 8.33
N GLU A 85 -14.77 -14.02 9.23
CA GLU A 85 -14.90 -12.61 9.55
C GLU A 85 -14.51 -11.70 8.37
N LEU A 86 -13.53 -12.09 7.57
CA LEU A 86 -13.09 -11.32 6.41
C LEU A 86 -14.12 -11.38 5.28
N VAL A 87 -14.79 -12.52 5.11
CA VAL A 87 -15.88 -12.66 4.14
C VAL A 87 -17.07 -11.78 4.54
N ALA A 88 -17.48 -11.81 5.81
CA ALA A 88 -18.55 -10.97 6.31
C ALA A 88 -18.22 -9.46 6.18
N ARG A 89 -16.97 -9.06 6.40
CA ARG A 89 -16.53 -7.68 6.18
C ARG A 89 -16.56 -7.31 4.70
N LEU A 90 -16.11 -8.19 3.81
CA LEU A 90 -16.14 -7.97 2.37
C LEU A 90 -17.56 -7.85 1.84
N GLU A 91 -18.49 -8.68 2.32
CA GLU A 91 -19.91 -8.60 1.96
C GLU A 91 -20.53 -7.28 2.42
N ARG A 92 -20.23 -6.82 3.65
CA ARG A 92 -20.65 -5.50 4.13
C ARG A 92 -20.09 -4.36 3.27
N ILE A 93 -18.81 -4.43 2.89
CA ILE A 93 -18.18 -3.41 2.04
C ILE A 93 -18.82 -3.41 0.64
N LYS A 94 -19.03 -4.58 0.04
CA LYS A 94 -19.69 -4.71 -1.27
C LYS A 94 -21.12 -4.17 -1.23
N ALA A 95 -21.89 -4.52 -0.20
CA ALA A 95 -23.25 -4.01 -0.02
C ALA A 95 -23.27 -2.49 0.15
N ARG A 96 -22.31 -1.92 0.90
CA ARG A 96 -22.17 -0.47 1.05
C ARG A 96 -21.86 0.23 -0.27
N LEU A 97 -20.88 -0.27 -1.02
CA LEU A 97 -20.51 0.30 -2.32
C LEU A 97 -21.64 0.21 -3.34
N ALA A 98 -22.33 -0.93 -3.40
CA ALA A 98 -23.49 -1.10 -4.27
C ALA A 98 -24.62 -0.12 -3.93
N ASN A 99 -24.87 0.12 -2.64
CA ASN A 99 -25.89 1.06 -2.20
C ASN A 99 -25.49 2.53 -2.49
N GLU A 100 -24.21 2.86 -2.33
CA GLU A 100 -23.68 4.19 -2.68
C GLU A 100 -23.78 4.46 -4.18
N GLU A 101 -23.44 3.48 -5.02
CA GLU A 101 -23.56 3.58 -6.48
C GLU A 101 -25.04 3.65 -6.90
N TYR A 102 -25.91 2.85 -6.29
CA TYR A 102 -27.36 2.95 -6.50
C TYR A 102 -27.89 4.35 -6.20
N ARG A 103 -27.54 4.91 -5.03
CA ARG A 103 -27.94 6.28 -4.65
C ARG A 103 -27.38 7.33 -5.59
N ARG A 104 -26.16 7.15 -6.10
CA ARG A 104 -25.56 8.04 -7.10
C ARG A 104 -26.34 8.01 -8.41
N MET A 105 -26.74 6.82 -8.88
CA MET A 105 -27.54 6.64 -10.09
C MET A 105 -28.95 7.24 -9.95
N THR A 106 -29.60 7.07 -8.79
CA THR A 106 -30.97 7.57 -8.55
C THR A 106 -31.04 9.02 -8.08
N ARG A 107 -29.90 9.65 -7.78
CA ARG A 107 -29.79 11.02 -7.24
C ARG A 107 -30.54 12.08 -8.05
N ASN A 108 -30.60 11.90 -9.37
CA ASN A 108 -31.22 12.88 -10.28
C ASN A 108 -32.72 12.63 -10.51
N VAL A 109 -33.23 11.47 -10.08
CA VAL A 109 -34.63 11.07 -10.26
C VAL A 109 -35.45 11.42 -9.02
N THR A 110 -34.85 11.33 -7.84
CA THR A 110 -35.48 11.71 -6.57
C THR A 110 -35.20 13.19 -6.28
N GLY A 111 -36.07 14.09 -6.73
CA GLY A 111 -36.00 15.53 -6.47
C GLY A 111 -35.99 15.95 -4.98
N GLN A 112 -36.06 15.00 -4.03
CA GLN A 112 -35.99 15.25 -2.59
C GLN A 112 -34.55 15.31 -2.02
N ASP A 113 -33.53 14.80 -2.73
CA ASP A 113 -32.15 14.71 -2.19
C ASP A 113 -31.26 15.93 -2.46
N MET A 114 -31.69 16.88 -3.30
CA MET A 114 -30.97 18.15 -3.51
C MET A 114 -30.78 18.97 -2.22
N ASN A 115 -31.59 18.73 -1.17
CA ASN A 115 -31.49 19.44 0.10
C ASN A 115 -30.72 18.67 1.21
N ARG A 116 -30.34 17.41 1.00
CA ARG A 116 -29.65 16.58 2.03
C ARG A 116 -28.30 16.00 1.59
N GLY A 117 -28.10 15.72 0.30
CA GLY A 117 -26.92 15.01 -0.21
C GLY A 117 -25.62 15.81 -0.32
N GLY A 118 -25.66 17.15 -0.33
CA GLY A 118 -24.45 17.99 -0.29
C GLY A 118 -23.77 17.98 1.08
N THR A 119 -24.53 17.73 2.14
CA THR A 119 -24.06 18.00 3.50
C THR A 119 -23.00 17.05 4.01
N LEU A 120 -22.97 15.75 3.66
CA LEU A 120 -21.99 14.82 4.28
C LEU A 120 -20.57 14.92 3.70
N ALA A 121 -20.44 15.08 2.38
CA ALA A 121 -19.14 15.28 1.74
C ALA A 121 -18.57 16.68 2.04
N ASP A 122 -19.46 17.67 2.12
CA ASP A 122 -19.12 19.00 2.60
C ASP A 122 -18.83 18.97 4.11
N PHE A 123 -19.55 18.19 4.94
CA PHE A 123 -19.24 18.01 6.35
C PHE A 123 -17.87 17.39 6.57
N GLY A 124 -17.48 16.37 5.77
CA GLY A 124 -16.17 15.75 5.88
C GLY A 124 -15.03 16.75 5.61
N ARG A 125 -15.21 17.61 4.59
CA ARG A 125 -14.29 18.72 4.30
C ARG A 125 -14.37 19.84 5.34
N GLN A 126 -15.57 20.15 5.82
CA GLN A 126 -15.85 21.20 6.80
C GLN A 126 -15.32 20.81 8.18
N ILE A 127 -15.38 19.54 8.60
CA ILE A 127 -14.77 19.06 9.84
C ILE A 127 -13.24 19.19 9.75
N ARG A 128 -12.64 18.90 8.59
CA ARG A 128 -11.19 19.04 8.41
C ARG A 128 -10.77 20.51 8.40
N SER A 129 -11.52 21.40 7.75
CA SER A 129 -11.23 22.84 7.76
C SER A 129 -11.52 23.48 9.12
N VAL A 130 -12.61 23.09 9.80
CA VAL A 130 -12.97 23.56 11.14
C VAL A 130 -11.90 23.15 12.15
N LYS A 131 -11.38 21.91 12.10
CA LYS A 131 -10.28 21.51 12.98
C LYS A 131 -9.05 22.42 12.82
N ALA A 132 -8.65 22.72 11.59
CA ALA A 132 -7.51 23.60 11.34
C ALA A 132 -7.77 25.04 11.83
N VAL A 133 -8.97 25.59 11.57
CA VAL A 133 -9.35 26.93 12.02
C VAL A 133 -9.41 27.01 13.55
N VAL A 134 -10.00 26.02 14.22
CA VAL A 134 -10.11 25.96 15.68
C VAL A 134 -8.74 25.95 16.33
N ILE A 135 -7.82 25.13 15.85
CA ILE A 135 -6.46 25.06 16.43
C ILE A 135 -5.71 26.38 16.20
N THR A 136 -5.90 27.00 15.04
CA THR A 136 -5.28 28.28 14.70
C THR A 136 -5.81 29.43 15.57
N VAL A 137 -7.12 29.50 15.77
CA VAL A 137 -7.75 30.48 16.69
C VAL A 137 -7.31 30.24 18.13
N PHE A 138 -7.20 28.99 18.55
CA PHE A 138 -6.71 28.64 19.88
C PHE A 138 -5.27 29.11 20.09
N ASN A 139 -4.38 28.86 19.12
CA ASN A 139 -2.98 29.31 19.18
C ASN A 139 -2.90 30.84 19.29
N PHE A 140 -3.66 31.57 18.46
CA PHE A 140 -3.77 33.03 18.54
C PHE A 140 -4.22 33.54 19.92
N ILE A 141 -5.24 32.92 20.51
CA ILE A 141 -5.71 33.31 21.85
C ILE A 141 -4.61 33.05 22.89
N VAL A 142 -3.94 31.90 22.81
CA VAL A 142 -2.87 31.53 23.75
C VAL A 142 -1.70 32.52 23.65
N THR A 143 -1.27 32.91 22.45
CA THR A 143 -0.15 33.86 22.28
C THR A 143 -0.49 35.25 22.78
N VAL A 144 -1.68 35.78 22.47
CA VAL A 144 -2.14 37.09 22.94
C VAL A 144 -2.29 37.12 24.47
N VAL A 145 -2.89 36.08 25.06
CA VAL A 145 -3.05 35.97 26.52
C VAL A 145 -1.69 35.81 27.22
N ALA A 146 -0.79 35.01 26.65
CA ALA A 146 0.56 34.84 27.19
C ALA A 146 1.36 36.15 27.13
N ALA A 147 1.29 36.90 26.03
CA ALA A 147 1.95 38.20 25.88
C ALA A 147 1.41 39.24 26.87
N PHE A 148 0.08 39.27 27.05
CA PHE A 148 -0.57 40.12 28.05
C PHE A 148 -0.14 39.76 29.47
N ALA A 149 -0.22 38.49 29.85
CA ALA A 149 0.16 38.03 31.18
C ALA A 149 1.65 38.28 31.45
N CYS A 150 2.53 37.93 30.51
CA CYS A 150 3.97 38.14 30.63
C CYS A 150 4.31 39.63 30.82
N THR A 151 3.68 40.51 30.03
CA THR A 151 3.92 41.95 30.14
C THR A 151 3.32 42.52 31.43
N TYR A 152 2.13 42.07 31.84
CA TYR A 152 1.50 42.51 33.09
C TYR A 152 2.33 42.09 34.33
N LEU A 153 2.83 40.85 34.36
CA LEU A 153 3.70 40.35 35.43
C LEU A 153 5.08 41.04 35.38
N GLY A 154 5.69 41.19 34.21
CA GLY A 154 6.99 41.84 34.04
C GLY A 154 6.95 43.34 34.36
N SER A 155 5.87 44.02 34.00
CA SER A 155 5.63 45.43 34.29
C SER A 155 5.53 45.73 35.79
N ARG A 156 5.34 44.71 36.65
CA ARG A 156 5.45 44.87 38.11
C ARG A 156 6.81 45.40 38.55
N TYR A 157 7.87 45.09 37.82
CA TYR A 157 9.24 45.53 38.13
C TYR A 157 9.57 46.93 37.59
N VAL A 158 8.80 47.42 36.61
CA VAL A 158 9.09 48.68 35.91
C VAL A 158 8.16 49.81 36.37
N PHE A 159 6.87 49.52 36.56
CA PHE A 159 5.87 50.50 36.93
C PHE A 159 5.24 50.13 38.28
N VAL A 160 5.07 51.11 39.18
CA VAL A 160 4.44 50.90 40.49
C VAL A 160 2.90 50.94 40.39
N GLU A 161 2.38 51.76 39.48
CA GLU A 161 0.95 51.96 39.28
C GLU A 161 0.29 50.81 38.49
N THR A 162 -0.85 50.32 38.99
CA THR A 162 -1.64 49.27 38.34
C THR A 162 -2.20 49.70 36.99
N ALA A 163 -2.59 50.96 36.83
CA ALA A 163 -3.11 51.49 35.58
C ALA A 163 -2.06 51.45 34.46
N ALA A 164 -0.83 51.91 34.74
CA ALA A 164 0.28 51.87 33.78
C ALA A 164 0.65 50.43 33.39
N ARG A 165 0.60 49.48 34.34
CA ARG A 165 0.84 48.06 34.05
C ARG A 165 -0.15 47.48 33.07
N VAL A 166 -1.45 47.71 33.29
CA VAL A 166 -2.51 47.24 32.38
C VAL A 166 -2.35 47.89 31.01
N LEU A 167 -2.11 49.20 30.96
CA LEU A 167 -1.95 49.93 29.70
C LEU A 167 -0.76 49.38 28.88
N SER A 168 0.39 49.17 29.52
CA SER A 168 1.56 48.58 28.87
C SER A 168 1.31 47.17 28.36
N ALA A 169 0.61 46.33 29.13
CA ALA A 169 0.25 44.97 28.73
C ALA A 169 -0.71 44.94 27.53
N VAL A 170 -1.69 45.85 27.49
CA VAL A 170 -2.62 45.96 26.35
C VAL A 170 -1.90 46.40 25.08
N ILE A 171 -0.97 47.36 25.17
CA ILE A 171 -0.19 47.82 24.02
C ILE A 171 0.64 46.66 23.44
N VAL A 172 1.39 45.94 24.29
CA VAL A 172 2.21 44.81 23.83
C VAL A 172 1.36 43.69 23.26
N ALA A 173 0.26 43.32 23.93
CA ALA A 173 -0.66 42.30 23.43
C ALA A 173 -1.27 42.68 22.08
N SER A 174 -1.56 43.97 21.86
CA SER A 174 -2.09 44.47 20.58
C SER A 174 -1.07 44.34 19.45
N VAL A 175 0.20 44.66 19.70
CA VAL A 175 1.28 44.51 18.71
C VAL A 175 1.49 43.04 18.36
N VAL A 176 1.55 42.16 19.37
CA VAL A 176 1.69 40.71 19.15
C VAL A 176 0.50 40.13 18.39
N GLY A 177 -0.72 40.52 18.75
CA GLY A 177 -1.93 40.10 18.04
C GLY A 177 -1.94 40.53 16.57
N LEU A 178 -1.50 41.76 16.28
CA LEU A 178 -1.35 42.22 14.89
C LEU A 178 -0.26 41.46 14.13
N ALA A 179 0.86 41.14 14.78
CA ALA A 179 1.93 40.34 14.17
C ALA A 179 1.45 38.92 13.82
N GLU A 180 0.75 38.26 14.73
CA GLU A 180 0.15 36.93 14.49
C GLU A 180 -0.93 36.97 13.40
N LEU A 181 -1.80 37.98 13.41
CA LEU A 181 -2.81 38.16 12.37
C LEU A 181 -2.17 38.40 11.00
N TYR A 182 -1.12 39.21 10.94
CA TYR A 182 -0.37 39.47 9.72
C TYR A 182 0.29 38.20 9.19
N VAL A 183 0.96 37.42 10.06
CA VAL A 183 1.55 36.13 9.72
C VAL A 183 0.49 35.17 9.18
N MET A 184 -0.68 35.10 9.81
CA MET A 184 -1.77 34.25 9.36
C MET A 184 -2.36 34.68 8.02
N ALA A 185 -2.55 35.98 7.82
CA ALA A 185 -3.10 36.54 6.59
C ALA A 185 -2.12 36.42 5.40
N HIS A 186 -0.82 36.51 5.66
CA HIS A 186 0.21 36.54 4.61
C HIS A 186 0.84 35.18 4.32
N LEU A 187 1.12 34.35 5.34
CA LEU A 187 1.79 33.05 5.15
C LEU A 187 0.83 31.88 4.87
N GLY A 188 -0.48 32.06 5.04
CA GLY A 188 -1.48 31.03 4.74
C GLY A 188 -1.43 29.85 5.73
N VAL A 189 -2.61 29.38 6.13
CA VAL A 189 -2.85 28.32 7.15
C VAL A 189 -2.13 26.99 6.84
N GLY A 190 -1.59 26.80 5.63
CA GLY A 190 -1.00 25.55 5.16
C GLY A 190 0.47 25.31 5.47
N VAL A 191 1.28 26.34 5.76
CA VAL A 191 2.76 26.17 5.80
C VAL A 191 3.28 25.70 7.16
N TRP A 192 2.62 26.08 8.26
CA TRP A 192 3.08 25.75 9.62
C TRP A 192 2.76 24.30 10.04
N TRP A 193 1.66 23.72 9.56
CA TRP A 193 1.19 22.39 10.00
C TRP A 193 1.77 21.22 9.21
N THR A 194 2.21 21.44 7.97
CA THR A 194 2.88 20.40 7.16
C THR A 194 4.36 20.24 7.52
N SER A 195 4.91 21.16 8.31
CA SER A 195 6.32 21.22 8.67
C SER A 195 6.63 20.66 10.06
N LEU A 196 5.61 20.29 10.86
CA LEU A 196 5.84 19.59 12.12
C LEU A 196 6.04 18.09 11.85
N PRO A 197 7.24 17.53 12.12
CA PRO A 197 7.40 16.08 12.12
C PRO A 197 6.48 15.49 13.20
N ALA A 198 5.61 14.57 12.79
CA ALA A 198 4.84 13.77 13.74
C ALA A 198 5.80 12.99 14.67
N PRO A 199 5.51 12.89 15.98
CA PRO A 199 6.29 12.05 16.89
C PRO A 199 6.16 10.57 16.57
#